data_AF-A0A087KHU6-F1
#
_entry.id   AF-A0A087KHU6-F1
#
_cell.length_a   1.000
_cell.length_b   1.000
_cell.length_c   1.000
_cell.angle_alpha   90.00
_cell.angle_beta   90.00
_cell.angle_gamma   90.00
#
_symmetry.space_group_name_H-M   'P 1'
#
loop_
_entity.id
_entity.type
_entity.pdbx_description
1 polymer ?
#
loop_
_entity_poly.entity_id
_entity_poly.type
_entity_poly.pdbx_seq_one_letter_code
_entity_poly.pdbx_strand_id
1 'polypeptide(L)'
;TLRDALTTQEAGPKVLIAQSECMLNKQRREKKHTRSAIAAGKRVLRERFGVDPDTCTGDHSCIRLSGCPSLSIAPNPDPLRTDPVATVLESCVGCGLCGEVSHPPVLCPSFFKAQIITHPPRWERGSHWLRHKVIGWLQRRDSQQRARLSF
;
A
#
# COMPACT_ATOMS: atom_id res chain seq x y z
N THR A 1 -2.22 -24.90 -20.99
CA THR A 1 -2.29 -23.56 -20.35
C THR A 1 -2.55 -23.71 -18.84
N LEU A 2 -2.58 -22.64 -18.03
CA LEU A 2 -2.83 -22.75 -16.58
C LEU A 2 -4.20 -23.36 -16.25
N ARG A 3 -5.24 -23.07 -17.04
CA ARG A 3 -6.55 -23.72 -16.90
C ARG A 3 -6.45 -25.20 -17.20
N ASP A 4 -5.89 -25.58 -18.35
CA ASP A 4 -5.78 -27.00 -18.74
C ASP A 4 -5.00 -27.82 -17.72
N ALA A 5 -3.95 -27.25 -17.13
CA ALA A 5 -3.15 -27.90 -16.09
C ALA A 5 -3.94 -28.11 -14.77
N LEU A 6 -4.90 -27.25 -14.46
CA LEU A 6 -5.76 -27.34 -13.28
C LEU A 6 -7.05 -28.15 -13.50
N THR A 7 -7.51 -28.28 -14.75
CA THR A 7 -8.78 -28.95 -15.09
C THR A 7 -8.61 -30.33 -15.72
N THR A 8 -7.40 -30.73 -16.09
CA THR A 8 -7.12 -32.06 -16.65
C THR A 8 -7.35 -33.17 -15.61
N GLN A 9 -7.98 -34.27 -16.04
CA GLN A 9 -8.23 -35.45 -15.21
C GLN A 9 -7.07 -36.46 -15.24
N GLU A 10 -6.03 -36.22 -16.04
CA GLU A 10 -4.88 -37.12 -16.14
C GLU A 10 -4.18 -37.27 -14.79
N ALA A 11 -3.89 -38.50 -14.37
CA ALA A 11 -3.17 -38.76 -13.13
C ALA A 11 -1.69 -38.34 -13.24
N GLY A 12 -1.10 -37.86 -12.14
CA GLY A 12 0.31 -37.46 -12.05
C GLY A 12 0.53 -36.01 -11.59
N PRO A 13 1.79 -35.62 -11.31
CA PRO A 13 2.11 -34.29 -10.80
C PRO A 13 1.81 -33.20 -11.83
N LYS A 14 1.03 -32.19 -11.43
CA LYS A 14 0.76 -31.00 -12.24
C LYS A 14 1.80 -29.93 -11.91
N VAL A 15 2.65 -29.59 -12.88
CA VAL A 15 3.73 -28.62 -12.71
C VAL A 15 3.33 -27.29 -13.33
N LEU A 16 3.32 -26.24 -12.52
CA LEU A 16 3.11 -24.86 -12.96
C LEU A 16 4.46 -24.14 -13.03
N ILE A 17 4.88 -23.76 -14.23
CA ILE A 17 6.10 -22.98 -14.45
C ILE A 17 5.72 -21.52 -14.64
N ALA A 18 5.92 -20.70 -13.62
CA ALA A 18 5.77 -19.25 -13.72
C ALA A 18 7.05 -18.64 -14.33
N GLN A 19 6.89 -17.81 -15.37
CA GLN A 19 8.01 -17.12 -16.02
C GLN A 19 8.46 -15.84 -15.29
N SER A 20 7.73 -15.41 -14.25
CA SER A 20 8.04 -14.20 -13.49
C SER A 20 9.08 -14.45 -12.39
N GLU A 21 9.93 -13.45 -12.13
CA GLU A 21 10.89 -13.51 -11.02
C GLU A 21 10.15 -13.55 -9.68
N CYS A 22 10.52 -14.48 -8.80
CA CYS A 22 10.02 -14.51 -7.44
C CYS A 22 10.39 -13.22 -6.69
N MET A 23 9.39 -12.55 -6.12
CA MET A 23 9.59 -11.31 -5.36
C MET A 23 10.54 -11.46 -4.18
N LEU A 24 10.59 -12.62 -3.51
CA LEU A 24 11.54 -12.84 -2.42
C LEU A 24 13.00 -12.83 -2.92
N ASN A 25 13.26 -13.41 -4.10
CA ASN A 25 14.61 -13.41 -4.68
C ASN A 25 15.03 -12.02 -5.14
N LYS A 26 14.12 -11.29 -5.81
CA LYS A 26 14.34 -9.89 -6.18
C LYS A 26 14.67 -9.03 -4.95
N GLN A 27 13.86 -9.15 -3.90
CA GLN A 27 14.02 -8.37 -2.67
C GLN A 27 15.32 -8.69 -1.93
N ARG A 28 15.77 -9.95 -1.93
CA ARG A 28 17.09 -10.33 -1.35
C ARG A 28 18.24 -9.59 -2.04
N ARG A 29 18.19 -9.47 -3.38
CA ARG A 29 19.19 -8.73 -4.18
C ARG A 29 19.07 -7.23 -3.94
N GLU A 30 17.88 -6.66 -4.14
CA GLU A 30 17.65 -5.22 -4.08
C GLU A 30 17.91 -4.64 -2.68
N LYS A 31 17.48 -5.33 -1.61
CA LYS A 31 17.69 -4.89 -0.22
C LYS A 31 19.16 -4.62 0.09
N LYS A 32 20.09 -5.41 -0.46
CA LYS A 32 21.53 -5.18 -0.28
C LYS A 32 21.99 -3.89 -0.96
N HIS A 33 21.59 -3.67 -2.22
CA HIS A 33 21.92 -2.46 -2.97
C HIS A 33 21.29 -1.22 -2.33
N THR A 34 20.03 -1.29 -1.93
CA THR A 34 19.32 -0.21 -1.25
C THR A 34 19.99 0.16 0.07
N ARG A 35 20.37 -0.82 0.89
CA ARG A 35 21.11 -0.55 2.15
C ARG A 35 22.46 0.13 1.90
N SER A 36 23.20 -0.30 0.88
CA SER A 36 24.46 0.34 0.50
C SER A 36 24.25 1.78 0.02
N ALA A 37 23.21 2.03 -0.78
CA ALA A 37 22.87 3.38 -1.23
C ALA A 37 22.47 4.31 -0.07
N ILE A 38 21.70 3.80 0.90
CA ILE A 38 21.35 4.52 2.13
C ILE A 38 22.62 4.85 2.92
N ALA A 39 23.51 3.87 3.14
CA ALA A 39 24.76 4.10 3.87
C ALA A 39 25.66 5.13 3.16
N ALA A 40 25.62 5.19 1.83
CA ALA A 40 26.34 6.18 1.02
C ALA A 40 25.65 7.57 0.98
N GLY A 41 24.60 7.81 1.75
CA GLY A 41 23.88 9.08 1.79
C GLY A 41 23.07 9.40 0.52
N LYS A 42 22.83 8.41 -0.36
CA LYS A 42 22.07 8.61 -1.59
C LYS A 42 20.57 8.70 -1.27
N ARG A 43 19.87 9.52 -2.06
CA ARG A 43 18.40 9.62 -2.02
C ARG A 43 17.80 8.29 -2.49
N VAL A 44 17.01 7.65 -1.62
CA VAL A 44 16.32 6.38 -1.92
C VAL A 44 14.82 6.58 -1.72
N LEU A 45 14.04 6.19 -2.71
CA LEU A 45 12.58 6.19 -2.66
C LEU A 45 12.08 4.76 -2.51
N ARG A 46 11.26 4.51 -1.50
CA ARG A 46 10.59 3.23 -1.28
C ARG A 46 9.09 3.44 -1.29
N GLU A 47 8.39 2.70 -2.13
CA GLU A 47 6.95 2.75 -2.21
C GLU A 47 6.33 1.83 -1.16
N ARG A 48 5.25 2.30 -0.54
CA ARG A 48 4.41 1.51 0.37
C ARG A 48 2.95 1.73 0.02
N PHE A 49 2.17 0.68 0.22
CA PHE A 49 0.73 0.72 0.07
C PHE A 49 0.08 0.68 1.44
N GLY A 50 -1.08 1.31 1.55
CA GLY A 50 -1.88 1.33 2.76
C GLY A 50 -3.36 1.39 2.44
N VAL A 51 -4.15 1.11 3.46
CA VAL A 51 -5.61 1.23 3.42
C VAL A 51 -6.01 2.19 4.53
N ASP A 52 -6.81 3.18 4.18
CA ASP A 52 -7.40 4.13 5.12
C ASP A 52 -8.60 3.49 5.83
N PRO A 53 -8.56 3.29 7.15
CA PRO A 53 -9.65 2.68 7.90
C PRO A 53 -10.93 3.52 7.89
N ASP A 54 -10.82 4.84 7.81
CA ASP A 54 -11.99 5.73 7.87
C ASP A 54 -12.85 5.58 6.62
N THR A 55 -12.18 5.39 5.47
CA THR A 55 -12.81 5.28 4.15
C THR A 55 -13.14 3.83 3.76
N CYS A 56 -12.52 2.84 4.40
CA CYS A 56 -12.71 1.43 4.04
C CYS A 56 -14.15 0.96 4.33
N THR A 57 -14.79 0.34 3.35
CA THR A 57 -16.17 -0.15 3.46
C THR A 57 -16.29 -1.61 3.89
N GLY A 58 -15.18 -2.36 3.91
CA GLY A 58 -15.17 -3.76 4.36
C GLY A 58 -15.59 -4.79 3.30
N ASP A 59 -15.63 -4.43 2.02
CA ASP A 59 -15.93 -5.35 0.91
C ASP A 59 -14.79 -6.36 0.62
N HIS A 60 -13.57 -6.02 1.04
CA HIS A 60 -12.33 -6.81 0.93
C HIS A 60 -12.03 -7.33 -0.47
N SER A 61 -12.58 -6.69 -1.52
CA SER A 61 -12.33 -7.02 -2.93
C SER A 61 -10.83 -6.93 -3.27
N CYS A 62 -10.12 -5.99 -2.64
CA CYS A 62 -8.67 -5.82 -2.78
C CYS A 62 -7.88 -7.09 -2.38
N ILE A 63 -8.32 -7.85 -1.37
CA ILE A 63 -7.68 -9.11 -0.96
C ILE A 63 -7.99 -10.19 -1.99
N ARG A 64 -9.27 -10.33 -2.38
CA ARG A 64 -9.73 -11.38 -3.29
C ARG A 64 -9.14 -11.26 -4.69
N LEU A 65 -9.03 -10.03 -5.21
CA LEU A 65 -8.54 -9.78 -6.57
C LEU A 65 -7.02 -9.79 -6.66
N SER A 66 -6.31 -9.39 -5.62
CA SER A 66 -4.83 -9.31 -5.66
C SER A 66 -4.14 -10.61 -5.24
N GLY A 67 -4.73 -11.39 -4.33
CA GLY A 67 -4.06 -12.54 -3.71
C GLY A 67 -2.77 -12.17 -2.97
N CYS A 68 -2.61 -10.91 -2.55
CA CYS A 68 -1.39 -10.42 -1.91
C CYS A 68 -1.23 -11.05 -0.51
N PRO A 69 -0.13 -11.77 -0.21
CA PRO A 69 0.07 -12.39 1.10
C PRO A 69 0.34 -11.37 2.21
N SER A 70 0.56 -10.09 1.87
CA SER A 70 0.77 -9.00 2.81
C SER A 70 -0.46 -8.10 2.97
N LEU A 71 -1.60 -8.47 2.41
CA LEU A 71 -2.88 -7.78 2.61
C LEU A 71 -3.78 -8.67 3.47
N SER A 72 -4.20 -8.16 4.61
CA SER A 72 -4.91 -8.91 5.65
C SER A 72 -6.10 -8.12 6.18
N ILE A 73 -6.77 -8.64 7.21
CA ILE A 73 -7.95 -8.05 7.83
C ILE A 73 -7.61 -7.72 9.28
N ALA A 74 -7.95 -6.51 9.72
CA ALA A 74 -7.77 -6.01 11.07
C ALA A 74 -9.11 -5.53 11.66
N PRO A 75 -9.25 -5.52 12.99
CA PRO A 75 -10.43 -4.91 13.63
C PRO A 75 -10.53 -3.42 13.28
N ASN A 76 -11.75 -2.90 13.23
CA ASN A 76 -11.99 -1.49 12.99
C ASN A 76 -11.49 -0.65 14.19
N PRO A 77 -10.74 0.44 13.96
CA PRO A 77 -10.37 1.35 15.04
C PRO A 77 -11.55 2.15 15.60
N ASP A 78 -12.64 2.31 14.85
CA ASP A 78 -13.87 2.97 15.31
C ASP A 78 -14.76 1.99 16.09
N PRO A 79 -15.00 2.20 17.40
CA PRO A 79 -15.82 1.31 18.22
C PRO A 79 -17.30 1.26 17.77
N LEU A 80 -17.76 2.23 17.00
CA LEU A 80 -19.13 2.26 16.46
C LEU A 80 -19.28 1.40 15.20
N ARG A 81 -18.17 0.97 14.58
CA ARG A 81 -18.16 0.17 13.35
C ARG A 81 -17.71 -1.24 13.64
N THR A 82 -18.56 -2.21 13.30
CA THR A 82 -18.26 -3.64 13.49
C THR A 82 -17.52 -4.27 12.31
N ASP A 83 -17.66 -3.70 11.11
CA ASP A 83 -17.05 -4.26 9.92
C ASP A 83 -15.51 -4.14 9.96
N PRO A 84 -14.79 -5.24 9.77
CA PRO A 84 -13.35 -5.23 9.85
C PRO A 84 -12.73 -4.59 8.60
N VAL A 85 -11.54 -4.05 8.77
CA VAL A 85 -10.87 -3.19 7.80
C VAL A 85 -9.70 -3.94 7.16
N ALA A 86 -9.50 -3.75 5.85
CA ALA A 86 -8.31 -4.29 5.20
C ALA A 86 -7.05 -3.56 5.70
N THR A 87 -5.98 -4.32 5.97
CA THR A 87 -4.70 -3.77 6.45
C THR A 87 -3.54 -4.31 5.63
N VAL A 88 -2.52 -3.47 5.42
CA VAL A 88 -1.27 -3.87 4.76
C VAL A 88 -0.24 -4.18 5.83
N LEU A 89 0.24 -5.42 5.85
CA LEU A 89 1.26 -5.89 6.79
C LEU A 89 2.64 -5.31 6.48
N GLU A 90 3.52 -5.29 7.48
CA GLU A 90 4.90 -4.80 7.33
C GLU A 90 5.75 -5.61 6.35
N SER A 91 5.36 -6.87 6.11
CA SER A 91 5.95 -7.76 5.11
C SER A 91 5.74 -7.29 3.67
N CYS A 92 4.90 -6.27 3.45
CA CYS A 92 4.66 -5.69 2.14
C CYS A 92 5.95 -5.16 1.51
N VAL A 93 6.31 -5.74 0.36
CA VAL A 93 7.49 -5.40 -0.43
C VAL A 93 7.23 -4.30 -1.46
N GLY A 94 5.99 -3.83 -1.59
CA GLY A 94 5.62 -2.79 -2.54
C GLY A 94 5.63 -3.24 -4.01
N CYS A 95 5.18 -4.47 -4.30
CA CYS A 95 5.19 -5.01 -5.67
C CYS A 95 4.25 -4.31 -6.67
N GLY A 96 3.30 -3.50 -6.19
CA GLY A 96 2.40 -2.72 -7.06
C GLY A 96 1.10 -3.44 -7.45
N LEU A 97 1.02 -4.78 -7.40
CA LEU A 97 -0.14 -5.53 -7.89
C LEU A 97 -1.48 -5.13 -7.24
N CYS A 98 -1.53 -5.09 -5.91
CA CYS A 98 -2.73 -4.66 -5.20
C CYS A 98 -3.08 -3.19 -5.48
N GLY A 99 -2.07 -2.35 -5.65
CA GLY A 99 -2.23 -0.97 -6.12
C GLY A 99 -2.85 -0.94 -7.51
N GLU A 100 -2.30 -1.65 -8.49
CA GLU A 100 -2.77 -1.65 -9.88
C GLU A 100 -4.18 -2.23 -10.05
N VAL A 101 -4.56 -3.16 -9.19
CA VAL A 101 -5.91 -3.73 -9.17
C VAL A 101 -6.90 -2.82 -8.44
N SER A 102 -6.47 -2.09 -7.41
CA SER A 102 -7.39 -1.35 -6.52
C SER A 102 -7.44 0.16 -6.77
N HIS A 103 -6.39 0.74 -7.36
CA HIS A 103 -6.16 2.19 -7.47
C HIS A 103 -6.36 2.75 -8.90
N PRO A 104 -5.85 2.14 -9.99
CA PRO A 104 -6.04 2.64 -11.37
C PRO A 104 -7.47 2.70 -11.90
N PRO A 105 -8.48 2.03 -11.30
CA PRO A 105 -9.87 2.33 -11.63
C PRO A 105 -10.66 3.04 -10.52
N VAL A 106 -10.04 3.50 -9.42
CA VAL A 106 -10.80 4.01 -8.25
C VAL A 106 -11.76 2.94 -7.71
N LEU A 107 -11.39 1.66 -7.75
CA LEU A 107 -12.24 0.59 -7.21
C LEU A 107 -12.38 0.73 -5.69
N CYS A 108 -11.33 1.19 -5.01
CA CYS A 108 -11.32 1.30 -3.57
C CYS A 108 -10.80 2.68 -3.14
N PRO A 109 -11.68 3.62 -2.70
CA PRO A 109 -11.27 4.97 -2.30
C PRO A 109 -10.37 4.98 -1.05
N SER A 110 -10.38 3.91 -0.25
CA SER A 110 -9.48 3.77 0.90
C SER A 110 -8.05 3.37 0.55
N PHE A 111 -7.78 2.89 -0.67
CA PHE A 111 -6.45 2.38 -1.01
C PHE A 111 -5.51 3.51 -1.46
N PHE A 112 -4.37 3.64 -0.81
CA PHE A 112 -3.39 4.69 -1.11
C PHE A 112 -1.98 4.15 -1.31
N LYS A 113 -1.20 4.91 -2.09
CA LYS A 113 0.23 4.70 -2.32
C LYS A 113 1.01 5.82 -1.65
N ALA A 114 1.86 5.46 -0.70
CA ALA A 114 2.78 6.37 -0.02
C ALA A 114 4.22 6.15 -0.51
N GLN A 115 5.00 7.22 -0.53
CA GLN A 115 6.42 7.17 -0.86
C GLN A 115 7.25 7.56 0.36
N ILE A 116 8.15 6.67 0.77
CA ILE A 116 9.09 6.89 1.87
C ILE A 116 10.43 7.26 1.25
N ILE A 117 10.85 8.51 1.48
CA ILE A 117 12.10 9.06 0.94
C ILE A 117 13.16 9.07 2.05
N THR A 118 14.28 8.39 1.81
CA THR A 118 15.47 8.41 2.68
C THR A 118 16.52 9.33 2.06
N HIS A 119 17.20 10.15 2.88
CA HIS A 119 18.11 11.23 2.44
C HIS A 119 17.46 12.22 1.44
N PRO A 120 16.36 12.90 1.82
CA PRO A 120 15.76 13.91 0.96
C PRO A 120 16.71 15.13 0.81
N PRO A 121 16.81 15.71 -0.40
CA PRO A 121 17.54 16.95 -0.64
C PRO A 121 16.91 18.11 0.12
N ARG A 122 17.68 19.19 0.34
CA ARG A 122 17.25 20.34 1.15
C ARG A 122 15.97 21.00 0.61
N TRP A 123 15.82 21.08 -0.70
CA TRP A 123 14.63 21.67 -1.33
C TRP A 123 13.36 20.83 -1.10
N GLU A 124 13.44 19.49 -1.10
CA GLU A 124 12.30 18.63 -0.78
C GLU A 124 11.85 18.84 0.67
N ARG A 125 12.80 19.01 1.60
CA ARG A 125 12.49 19.35 3.00
C ARG A 125 11.82 20.72 3.12
N GLY A 126 12.30 21.72 2.38
CA GLY A 126 11.71 23.06 2.35
C GLY A 126 10.28 23.04 1.82
N SER A 127 10.05 22.38 0.70
CA SER A 127 8.71 22.20 0.11
C SER A 127 7.77 21.43 1.03
N HIS A 128 8.26 20.37 1.68
CA HIS A 128 7.50 19.60 2.65
C HIS A 128 7.08 20.45 3.86
N TRP A 129 7.99 21.24 4.40
CA TRP A 129 7.70 22.15 5.52
C TRP A 129 6.63 23.19 5.14
N LEU A 130 6.75 23.81 3.97
CA LEU A 130 5.76 24.78 3.48
C LEU A 130 4.39 24.14 3.31
N ARG A 131 4.32 22.96 2.67
CA ARG A 131 3.07 22.19 2.51
C ARG A 131 2.42 21.91 3.85
N HIS A 132 3.18 21.43 4.84
CA HIS A 132 2.64 21.18 6.18
C HIS A 132 2.12 22.44 6.86
N LYS A 133 2.80 23.58 6.70
CA LYS A 133 2.33 24.86 7.25
C LYS A 133 1.01 25.31 6.63
N VAL A 134 0.88 25.22 5.32
CA VAL A 134 -0.34 25.60 4.58
C VAL A 134 -1.49 24.66 4.91
N ILE A 135 -1.28 23.33 4.81
CA ILE A 135 -2.29 22.32 5.14
C ILE A 135 -2.76 22.48 6.58
N GLY A 136 -1.83 22.64 7.53
CA GLY A 136 -2.18 22.84 8.94
C GLY A 136 -2.94 24.15 9.19
N TRP A 137 -2.67 25.22 8.44
CA TRP A 137 -3.46 26.45 8.52
C TRP A 137 -4.89 26.25 7.99
N LEU A 138 -5.05 25.59 6.84
CA LEU A 138 -6.35 25.27 6.26
C LEU A 138 -7.18 24.36 7.19
N GLN A 139 -6.58 23.30 7.74
CA GLN A 139 -7.24 22.38 8.67
C GLN A 139 -7.70 23.08 9.95
N ARG A 140 -6.90 24.02 10.48
CA ARG A 140 -7.31 24.84 11.64
C ARG A 140 -8.50 25.74 11.32
N ARG A 141 -8.52 26.33 10.13
CA ARG A 141 -9.65 27.18 9.71
C ARG A 141 -10.93 26.35 9.50
N ASP A 142 -10.83 25.19 8.83
CA ASP A 142 -11.96 24.29 8.62
C ASP A 142 -12.53 23.75 9.94
N SER A 143 -11.65 23.30 10.86
CA SER A 143 -12.08 22.84 12.18
C SER A 143 -12.78 23.93 13.01
N GLN A 144 -12.28 25.18 12.98
CA GLN A 144 -12.95 26.32 13.61
C GLN A 144 -14.34 26.59 13.00
N GLN A 145 -14.46 26.47 11.68
CA GLN A 145 -15.74 26.65 10.98
C GLN A 145 -16.73 25.53 11.33
N ARG A 146 -16.31 24.27 11.35
CA ARG A 146 -17.13 23.13 11.78
C ARG A 146 -17.58 23.29 13.22
N ALA A 147 -16.69 23.70 14.13
CA ALA A 147 -17.03 23.93 15.54
C ALA A 147 -18.08 25.05 15.73
N ARG A 148 -18.07 26.06 14.85
CA ARG A 148 -19.10 27.12 14.84
C ARG A 148 -20.44 26.64 14.29
N LEU A 149 -20.44 25.65 13.40
CA LEU A 149 -21.65 25.12 12.75
C LEU A 149 -22.23 23.89 13.45
N SER A 150 -21.46 23.23 14.32
CA SER A 150 -21.92 22.19 15.21
C SER A 150 -22.67 22.83 16.39
N PHE A 151 -23.92 23.21 16.14
CA PHE A 151 -24.94 23.47 17.15
C PHE A 151 -25.93 22.30 17.18
#